data_AF-A0A6C0ETX0-F1
#
_entry.id   AF-A0A6C0ETX0-F1
#
_cell.length_a   1.000
_cell.length_b   1.000
_cell.length_c   1.000
_cell.angle_alpha   90.00
_cell.angle_beta   90.00
_cell.angle_gamma   90.00
#
_symmetry.space_group_name_H-M   'P 1'
#
loop_
_entity.id
_entity.type
_entity.pdbx_description
1 polymer ?
#
loop_
_entity_poly.entity_id
_entity_poly.type
_entity_poly.pdbx_seq_one_letter_code
_entity_poly.pdbx_strand_id
1 'polypeptide(L)'
;MLKKSLCFDIGANIGNWSVANIDNFDKIIAIEASPYIYNELKNKESDKLITINYAVCNNDLKDISFYHCHAYAGVLSTINKDWLTNPKSRFYSERDNYIEIISKTITIDKLIEEYGKPDFIKIDVECGEYDCILSLTTKIDLLCFEWAAEYNEVSFKCLDYLETLGYTHFYIQEADEYTFRPLEEDYINDILIIKNLLSKKLHCINWGMIWCK
;
A
#
# COMPACT_ATOMS: atom_id res chain seq x y z
N MET A 1 -29.93 -8.71 0.23
CA MET A 1 -29.25 -7.43 0.50
C MET A 1 -27.94 -7.46 -0.27
N LEU A 2 -27.68 -6.47 -1.13
CA LEU A 2 -26.36 -6.32 -1.75
C LEU A 2 -25.34 -6.19 -0.60
N LYS A 3 -24.30 -7.02 -0.61
CA LYS A 3 -23.26 -7.03 0.43
C LYS A 3 -22.63 -5.64 0.44
N LYS A 4 -22.66 -4.95 1.57
CA LYS A 4 -22.00 -3.64 1.70
C LYS A 4 -20.50 -3.84 1.49
N SER A 5 -19.90 -3.28 0.45
CA SER A 5 -18.48 -3.46 0.17
C SER A 5 -17.63 -2.31 0.71
N LEU A 6 -16.68 -2.63 1.58
CA LEU A 6 -15.76 -1.69 2.22
C LEU A 6 -14.34 -1.88 1.70
N CYS A 7 -13.68 -0.79 1.34
CA CYS A 7 -12.29 -0.78 0.90
C CYS A 7 -11.43 0.15 1.74
N PHE A 8 -10.20 -0.28 2.06
CA PHE A 8 -9.14 0.61 2.54
C PHE A 8 -8.13 0.85 1.40
N ASP A 9 -7.89 2.12 1.06
CA ASP A 9 -6.83 2.57 0.14
C ASP A 9 -5.72 3.22 0.97
N ILE A 10 -4.70 2.44 1.32
CA ILE A 10 -3.58 2.87 2.18
C ILE A 10 -2.45 3.39 1.29
N GLY A 11 -2.01 4.62 1.56
CA GLY A 11 -1.14 5.35 0.64
C GLY A 11 -1.92 5.85 -0.57
N ALA A 12 -3.06 6.49 -0.30
CA ALA A 12 -3.97 6.97 -1.33
C ALA A 12 -3.39 8.11 -2.18
N ASN A 13 -2.28 8.73 -1.74
CA ASN A 13 -1.70 9.91 -2.39
C ASN A 13 -2.80 10.99 -2.57
N ILE A 14 -2.91 11.60 -3.74
CA ILE A 14 -3.97 12.55 -4.07
C ILE A 14 -5.32 11.87 -4.35
N GLY A 15 -5.44 10.54 -4.24
CA GLY A 15 -6.72 9.81 -4.33
C GLY A 15 -7.14 9.39 -5.73
N ASN A 16 -6.23 9.29 -6.69
CA ASN A 16 -6.59 8.89 -8.07
C ASN A 16 -7.11 7.46 -8.14
N TRP A 17 -6.48 6.53 -7.41
CA TRP A 17 -6.95 5.14 -7.33
C TRP A 17 -8.34 5.06 -6.70
N SER A 18 -8.55 5.74 -5.57
CA SER A 18 -9.83 5.84 -4.88
C SER A 18 -10.95 6.33 -5.79
N VAL A 19 -10.73 7.43 -6.53
CA VAL A 19 -11.74 7.96 -7.47
C VAL A 19 -12.02 6.99 -8.61
N ALA A 20 -11.00 6.35 -9.18
CA ALA A 20 -11.19 5.38 -10.26
C ALA A 20 -11.99 4.14 -9.83
N ASN A 21 -12.06 3.85 -8.52
CA ASN A 21 -12.73 2.68 -7.96
C ASN A 21 -13.97 3.02 -7.13
N ILE A 22 -14.41 4.27 -7.08
CA ILE A 22 -15.45 4.74 -6.15
C ILE A 22 -16.80 4.06 -6.32
N ASP A 23 -17.11 3.57 -7.52
CA ASP A 23 -18.37 2.88 -7.81
C ASP A 23 -18.30 1.36 -7.62
N ASN A 24 -17.11 0.81 -7.36
CA ASN A 24 -16.93 -0.60 -7.01
C ASN A 24 -17.18 -0.89 -5.54
N PHE A 25 -17.24 0.15 -4.71
CA PHE A 25 -17.39 0.06 -3.26
C PHE A 25 -18.54 0.91 -2.75
N ASP A 26 -19.20 0.47 -1.68
CA ASP A 26 -20.15 1.32 -0.97
C ASP A 26 -19.42 2.40 -0.15
N LYS A 27 -18.20 2.08 0.29
CA LYS A 27 -17.35 3.01 1.02
C LYS A 27 -15.87 2.69 0.82
N ILE A 28 -15.08 3.74 0.61
CA ILE A 28 -13.63 3.72 0.61
C ILE A 28 -13.15 4.59 1.78
N ILE A 29 -12.26 4.03 2.60
CA ILE A 29 -11.46 4.78 3.56
C ILE A 29 -10.08 4.96 2.93
N ALA A 30 -9.74 6.19 2.54
CA ALA A 30 -8.47 6.53 1.92
C ALA A 30 -7.53 7.16 2.96
N ILE A 31 -6.31 6.63 3.04
CA ILE A 31 -5.34 6.98 4.07
C ILE A 31 -4.09 7.54 3.40
N GLU A 32 -3.71 8.77 3.77
CA GLU A 32 -2.50 9.42 3.28
C GLU A 32 -1.68 9.98 4.45
N ALA A 33 -0.39 9.63 4.50
CA ALA A 33 0.49 9.99 5.60
C ALA A 33 0.95 11.45 5.54
N SER A 34 1.31 11.93 4.34
CA SER A 34 1.84 13.28 4.16
C SER A 34 0.73 14.32 4.32
N PRO A 35 0.81 15.22 5.31
CA PRO A 35 -0.15 16.32 5.44
C PRO A 35 -0.08 17.31 4.27
N TYR A 36 1.04 17.34 3.53
CA TYR A 36 1.20 18.18 2.33
C TYR A 36 0.37 17.67 1.15
N ILE A 37 0.24 16.35 1.02
CA ILE A 37 -0.54 15.69 -0.04
C ILE A 37 -2.00 15.53 0.39
N TYR A 38 -2.24 15.27 1.68
CA TYR A 38 -3.55 14.97 2.23
C TYR A 38 -4.61 16.04 1.91
N ASN A 39 -4.24 17.31 1.81
CA ASN A 39 -5.22 18.36 1.45
C ASN A 39 -5.81 18.13 0.05
N GLU A 40 -5.03 17.64 -0.91
CA GLU A 40 -5.54 17.30 -2.24
C GLU A 40 -6.45 16.08 -2.22
N LEU A 41 -6.09 15.06 -1.44
CA LEU A 41 -6.95 13.89 -1.20
C LEU A 41 -8.28 14.32 -0.57
N LYS A 42 -8.22 15.15 0.46
CA LYS A 42 -9.38 15.63 1.21
C LYS A 42 -10.37 16.39 0.34
N ASN A 43 -9.90 17.11 -0.68
CA ASN A 43 -10.79 17.78 -1.63
C ASN A 43 -11.66 16.82 -2.46
N LYS A 44 -11.37 15.51 -2.44
CA LYS A 44 -12.15 14.46 -3.10
C LYS A 44 -13.13 13.75 -2.17
N GLU A 45 -13.20 14.14 -0.88
CA GLU A 45 -14.15 13.55 0.07
C GLU A 45 -15.60 13.59 -0.43
N SER A 46 -16.34 12.54 -0.09
CA SER A 46 -17.75 12.39 -0.42
C SER A 46 -18.42 11.40 0.54
N ASP A 47 -19.72 11.17 0.39
CA ASP A 47 -20.43 10.16 1.18
C ASP A 47 -19.85 8.74 1.03
N LYS A 48 -19.21 8.46 -0.12
CA LYS A 48 -18.54 7.19 -0.42
C LYS A 48 -17.03 7.19 -0.14
N LEU A 49 -16.38 8.35 -0.03
CA LEU A 49 -14.93 8.47 0.15
C LEU A 49 -14.62 9.27 1.43
N ILE A 50 -14.17 8.56 2.46
CA ILE A 50 -13.69 9.16 3.72
C ILE A 50 -12.17 9.22 3.66
N THR A 51 -11.58 10.35 4.03
CA THR A 51 -10.11 10.52 3.99
C THR A 51 -9.55 10.75 5.38
N ILE A 52 -8.42 10.12 5.71
CA ILE A 52 -7.75 10.31 6.99
C ILE A 52 -6.25 10.55 6.81
N ASN A 53 -5.66 11.39 7.66
CA ASN A 53 -4.25 11.74 7.60
C ASN A 53 -3.43 10.99 8.65
N TYR A 54 -2.94 9.81 8.27
CA TYR A 54 -2.15 8.92 9.12
C TYR A 54 -1.17 8.11 8.29
N ALA A 55 0.00 7.81 8.85
CA ALA A 55 0.82 6.70 8.37
C ALA A 55 0.26 5.39 8.94
N VAL A 56 0.17 4.35 8.11
CA VAL A 56 -0.31 3.04 8.57
C VAL A 56 0.90 2.14 8.85
N CYS A 57 1.12 1.78 10.11
CA CYS A 57 2.24 0.94 10.50
C CYS A 57 2.05 0.31 11.88
N ASN A 58 2.78 -0.78 12.14
CA ASN A 58 2.77 -1.47 13.43
C ASN A 58 3.73 -0.81 14.43
N ASN A 59 3.30 0.28 15.09
CA ASN A 59 4.16 1.05 16.00
C ASN A 59 3.49 1.48 17.33
N ASP A 60 2.61 0.65 17.90
CA ASP A 60 1.89 0.95 19.14
C ASP A 60 1.16 2.32 19.15
N LEU A 61 0.74 2.82 17.98
CA LEU A 61 0.13 4.15 17.81
C LEU A 61 1.04 5.32 18.23
N LYS A 62 2.35 5.11 18.30
CA LYS A 62 3.33 6.18 18.50
C LYS A 62 3.58 6.89 17.18
N ASP A 63 3.68 8.22 17.25
CA ASP A 63 4.09 9.04 16.12
C ASP A 63 5.48 8.62 15.63
N ILE A 64 5.73 8.80 14.33
CA ILE A 64 6.97 8.42 13.66
C ILE A 64 7.56 9.58 12.86
N SER A 65 8.86 9.49 12.59
CA SER A 65 9.47 10.22 11.49
C SER A 65 8.93 9.68 10.16
N PHE A 66 8.41 10.57 9.33
CA PHE A 66 7.97 10.31 7.98
C PHE A 66 8.71 11.25 7.02
N TYR A 67 9.07 10.75 5.84
CA TYR A 67 9.90 11.49 4.90
C TYR A 67 9.04 11.94 3.72
N HIS A 68 8.65 13.21 3.73
CA HIS A 68 7.91 13.79 2.61
C HIS A 68 8.89 14.22 1.52
N CYS A 69 8.83 13.54 0.38
CA CYS A 69 9.63 13.86 -0.80
C CYS A 69 8.86 14.81 -1.70
N HIS A 70 9.46 15.92 -2.12
CA HIS A 70 8.79 16.89 -3.01
C HIS A 70 8.82 16.46 -4.48
N ALA A 71 9.65 15.48 -4.82
CA ALA A 71 9.74 14.94 -6.17
C ALA A 71 8.42 14.27 -6.58
N TYR A 72 8.12 14.33 -7.88
CA TYR A 72 6.96 13.65 -8.48
C TYR A 72 5.64 13.91 -7.74
N ALA A 73 5.41 15.16 -7.31
CA ALA A 73 4.20 15.56 -6.58
C ALA A 73 3.94 14.73 -5.30
N GLY A 74 5.01 14.39 -4.56
CA GLY A 74 4.85 13.69 -3.29
C GLY A 74 4.82 12.17 -3.38
N VAL A 75 4.83 11.60 -4.60
CA VAL A 75 4.71 10.14 -4.82
C VAL A 75 5.73 9.37 -4.00
N LEU A 76 7.00 9.79 -3.96
CA LEU A 76 8.07 9.08 -3.25
C LEU A 76 8.07 9.27 -1.72
N SER A 77 6.99 9.77 -1.13
CA SER A 77 6.94 10.00 0.32
C SER A 77 6.77 8.69 1.07
N THR A 78 7.57 8.45 2.10
CA THR A 78 7.64 7.12 2.73
C THR A 78 8.01 7.19 4.22
N ILE A 79 7.74 6.10 4.94
CA ILE A 79 8.35 5.81 6.25
C ILE A 79 9.79 5.28 6.10
N ASN A 80 10.15 4.74 4.93
CA ASN A 80 11.39 4.02 4.69
C ASN A 80 12.50 4.95 4.17
N LYS A 81 13.20 5.63 5.09
CA LYS A 81 14.35 6.49 4.75
C LYS A 81 15.42 5.76 3.96
N ASP A 82 15.67 4.50 4.32
CA ASP A 82 16.73 3.70 3.72
C ASP A 82 16.45 3.54 2.23
N TRP A 83 15.23 3.18 1.84
CA TRP A 83 14.81 3.15 0.43
C TRP A 83 15.01 4.48 -0.29
N LEU A 84 14.49 5.57 0.29
CA LEU A 84 14.52 6.89 -0.33
C LEU A 84 15.96 7.39 -0.59
N THR A 85 16.91 6.94 0.24
CA THR A 85 18.31 7.37 0.18
C THR A 85 19.27 6.29 -0.33
N ASN A 86 18.80 5.10 -0.68
CA ASN A 86 19.65 4.00 -1.12
C ASN A 86 20.20 4.26 -2.54
N PRO A 87 21.52 4.15 -2.78
CA PRO A 87 22.11 4.21 -4.12
C PRO A 87 21.57 3.19 -5.13
N LYS A 88 20.91 2.12 -4.66
CA LYS A 88 20.23 1.13 -5.50
C LYS A 88 18.81 1.56 -5.89
N SER A 89 18.20 2.52 -5.22
CA SER A 89 16.87 3.00 -5.61
C SER A 89 16.93 3.67 -6.98
N ARG A 90 15.93 3.40 -7.83
CA ARG A 90 15.77 4.12 -9.11
C ARG A 90 15.58 5.63 -8.93
N PHE A 91 15.18 6.04 -7.72
CA PHE A 91 14.95 7.44 -7.35
C PHE A 91 16.08 8.06 -6.54
N TYR A 92 17.28 7.46 -6.51
CA TYR A 92 18.42 8.00 -5.76
C TYR A 92 18.83 9.44 -6.15
N SER A 93 18.47 9.92 -7.34
CA SER A 93 18.64 11.32 -7.72
C SER A 93 17.89 12.28 -6.78
N GLU A 94 16.79 11.84 -6.20
CA GLU A 94 15.88 12.60 -5.32
C GLU A 94 16.21 12.44 -3.84
N ARG A 95 17.29 11.76 -3.47
CA ARG A 95 17.66 11.48 -2.07
C ARG A 95 17.82 12.71 -1.19
N ASP A 96 18.00 13.89 -1.76
CA ASP A 96 18.14 15.16 -1.02
C ASP A 96 16.85 16.03 -1.11
N ASN A 97 15.82 15.54 -1.79
CA ASN A 97 14.58 16.27 -2.11
C ASN A 97 13.45 15.97 -1.12
N TYR A 98 13.78 15.69 0.14
CA TYR A 98 12.80 15.38 1.18
C TYR A 98 12.97 16.24 2.42
N ILE A 99 11.88 16.33 3.19
CA ILE A 99 11.90 16.82 4.57
C ILE A 99 11.42 15.71 5.50
N GLU A 100 11.99 15.68 6.70
CA GLU A 100 11.50 14.83 7.77
C GLU A 100 10.40 15.56 8.54
N ILE A 101 9.27 14.89 8.71
CA ILE A 101 8.11 15.38 9.46
C ILE A 101 7.67 14.33 10.48
N ILE A 102 6.90 14.76 11.47
CA ILE A 102 6.24 13.86 12.40
C ILE A 102 4.86 13.51 11.84
N SER A 103 4.62 12.22 11.60
CA SER A 103 3.32 11.69 11.21
C SER A 103 2.68 10.94 12.37
N LYS A 104 1.38 11.18 12.56
CA LYS A 104 0.56 10.30 13.40
C LYS A 104 0.45 8.94 12.75
N THR A 105 0.28 7.91 13.57
CA THR A 105 0.17 6.53 13.11
C THR A 105 -1.17 5.89 13.47
N ILE A 106 -1.58 4.94 12.65
CA ILE A 106 -2.72 4.04 12.89
C ILE A 106 -2.34 2.63 12.42
N THR A 107 -2.99 1.60 12.96
CA THR A 107 -2.83 0.22 12.47
C THR A 107 -4.00 -0.17 11.57
N ILE A 108 -3.79 -1.13 10.68
CA ILE A 108 -4.91 -1.72 9.90
C ILE A 108 -5.96 -2.28 10.85
N ASP A 109 -5.56 -2.96 11.93
CA ASP A 109 -6.50 -3.46 12.93
C ASP A 109 -7.35 -2.35 13.59
N LYS A 110 -6.78 -1.17 13.83
CA LYS A 110 -7.54 -0.03 14.35
C LYS A 110 -8.51 0.55 13.32
N LEU A 111 -8.11 0.58 12.05
CA LEU A 111 -9.05 0.90 10.96
C LEU A 111 -10.21 -0.11 10.89
N ILE A 112 -9.93 -1.40 11.08
CA ILE A 112 -10.95 -2.46 11.14
C ILE A 112 -11.89 -2.24 12.33
N GLU A 113 -11.35 -1.89 13.51
CA GLU A 113 -12.15 -1.59 14.71
C GLU A 113 -13.09 -0.39 14.48
N GLU A 114 -12.60 0.67 13.84
CA GLU A 114 -13.34 1.93 13.65
C GLU A 114 -14.35 1.86 12.49
N TYR A 115 -13.98 1.25 11.36
CA TYR A 115 -14.75 1.29 10.12
C TYR A 115 -15.39 -0.05 9.75
N GLY A 116 -14.98 -1.15 10.40
CA GLY A 116 -15.40 -2.51 10.10
C GLY A 116 -14.40 -3.29 9.24
N LYS A 117 -14.61 -4.60 9.12
CA LYS A 117 -13.75 -5.48 8.30
C LYS A 117 -13.91 -5.12 6.81
N PRO A 118 -12.83 -4.76 6.10
CA PRO A 118 -12.89 -4.48 4.67
C PRO A 118 -12.98 -5.76 3.85
N ASP A 119 -13.60 -5.66 2.68
CA ASP A 119 -13.57 -6.69 1.64
C ASP A 119 -12.29 -6.60 0.80
N PHE A 120 -11.69 -5.41 0.74
CA PHE A 120 -10.49 -5.16 -0.04
C PHE A 120 -9.55 -4.16 0.64
N ILE A 121 -8.25 -4.44 0.64
CA ILE A 121 -7.21 -3.50 1.07
C ILE A 121 -6.21 -3.32 -0.08
N LYS A 122 -5.98 -2.08 -0.50
CA LYS A 122 -4.81 -1.68 -1.30
C LYS A 122 -3.77 -1.05 -0.37
N ILE A 123 -2.50 -1.39 -0.57
CA ILE A 123 -1.35 -0.81 0.13
C ILE A 123 -0.32 -0.34 -0.89
N ASP A 124 0.04 0.93 -0.85
CA ASP A 124 1.02 1.53 -1.76
C ASP A 124 1.72 2.66 -1.01
N VAL A 125 2.76 2.31 -0.26
CA VAL A 125 3.38 3.20 0.73
C VAL A 125 4.88 3.33 0.53
N GLU A 126 5.32 3.10 -0.72
CA GLU A 126 6.66 3.35 -1.23
C GLU A 126 7.74 2.66 -0.39
N CYS A 127 7.79 1.33 -0.46
CA CYS A 127 8.72 0.47 0.29
C CYS A 127 8.49 0.47 1.82
N GLY A 128 7.33 0.97 2.28
CA GLY A 128 6.84 0.87 3.65
C GLY A 128 5.89 -0.31 3.91
N GLU A 129 5.69 -1.18 2.93
CA GLU A 129 4.60 -2.16 2.89
C GLU A 129 4.70 -3.15 4.05
N TYR A 130 5.91 -3.56 4.42
CA TYR A 130 6.09 -4.55 5.48
C TYR A 130 5.60 -4.04 6.84
N ASP A 131 5.97 -2.82 7.22
CA ASP A 131 5.52 -2.25 8.50
C ASP A 131 4.01 -1.95 8.50
N CYS A 132 3.46 -1.58 7.35
CA CYS A 132 2.02 -1.44 7.15
C CYS A 132 1.29 -2.79 7.31
N ILE A 133 1.75 -3.83 6.61
CA ILE A 133 1.16 -5.18 6.60
C ILE A 133 1.27 -5.84 7.98
N LEU A 134 2.37 -5.64 8.71
CA LEU A 134 2.53 -6.13 10.09
C LEU A 134 1.46 -5.60 11.06
N SER A 135 0.74 -4.54 10.69
CA SER A 135 -0.32 -3.94 11.50
C SER A 135 -1.70 -4.57 11.27
N LEU A 136 -1.78 -5.58 10.40
CA LEU A 136 -2.96 -6.43 10.16
C LEU A 136 -2.75 -7.79 10.85
N THR A 137 -3.55 -8.12 11.86
CA THR A 137 -3.40 -9.39 12.59
C THR A 137 -4.40 -10.47 12.17
N THR A 138 -5.39 -10.13 11.35
CA THR A 138 -6.43 -11.06 10.90
C THR A 138 -6.59 -11.01 9.39
N LYS A 139 -6.66 -12.17 8.74
CA LYS A 139 -6.86 -12.27 7.29
C LYS A 139 -8.15 -11.57 6.82
N ILE A 140 -8.02 -10.80 5.75
CA ILE A 140 -9.14 -10.24 4.98
C ILE A 140 -9.24 -10.96 3.62
N ASP A 141 -10.33 -10.75 2.89
CA ASP A 141 -10.65 -11.59 1.73
C ASP A 141 -9.72 -11.32 0.54
N LEU A 142 -9.34 -10.06 0.30
CA LEU A 142 -8.46 -9.67 -0.78
C LEU A 142 -7.56 -8.48 -0.40
N LEU A 143 -6.25 -8.68 -0.44
CA LEU A 143 -5.26 -7.63 -0.22
C LEU A 143 -4.40 -7.47 -1.47
N CYS A 144 -4.07 -6.25 -1.87
CA CYS A 144 -2.94 -6.03 -2.77
C CYS A 144 -1.95 -5.00 -2.21
N PHE A 145 -0.68 -5.17 -2.52
CA PHE A 145 0.38 -4.26 -2.10
C PHE A 145 1.41 -4.01 -3.20
N GLU A 146 2.03 -2.83 -3.19
CA GLU A 146 3.06 -2.45 -4.17
C GLU A 146 4.32 -3.34 -4.06
N TRP A 147 4.97 -3.60 -5.18
CA TRP A 147 6.31 -4.16 -5.22
C TRP A 147 7.18 -3.40 -6.22
N ALA A 148 8.46 -3.27 -5.90
CA ALA A 148 9.48 -2.73 -6.80
C ALA A 148 10.68 -3.68 -6.85
N ALA A 149 11.21 -3.95 -8.05
CA ALA A 149 12.27 -4.94 -8.24
C ALA A 149 13.57 -4.59 -7.50
N GLU A 150 13.86 -3.30 -7.31
CA GLU A 150 15.01 -2.82 -6.54
C GLU A 150 14.95 -3.14 -5.04
N TYR A 151 13.78 -3.52 -4.52
CA TYR A 151 13.52 -3.71 -3.08
C TYR A 151 12.70 -4.98 -2.77
N ASN A 152 12.97 -6.06 -3.54
CA ASN A 152 12.30 -7.35 -3.39
C ASN A 152 12.35 -7.95 -1.98
N GLU A 153 13.35 -7.61 -1.16
CA GLU A 153 13.41 -8.07 0.23
C GLU A 153 12.20 -7.61 1.07
N VAL A 154 11.63 -6.44 0.79
CA VAL A 154 10.42 -5.95 1.45
C VAL A 154 9.24 -6.78 0.99
N SER A 155 9.09 -6.98 -0.32
CA SER A 155 8.02 -7.82 -0.90
C SER A 155 8.05 -9.25 -0.36
N PHE A 156 9.24 -9.84 -0.20
CA PHE A 156 9.38 -11.20 0.33
C PHE A 156 8.94 -11.29 1.79
N LYS A 157 9.30 -10.30 2.62
CA LYS A 157 8.83 -10.24 4.01
C LYS A 157 7.31 -10.07 4.11
N CYS A 158 6.72 -9.27 3.21
CA CYS A 158 5.27 -9.10 3.11
C CYS A 158 4.58 -10.42 2.78
N LEU A 159 5.06 -11.11 1.73
CA LEU A 159 4.55 -12.42 1.32
C LEU A 159 4.66 -13.45 2.46
N ASP A 160 5.80 -13.53 3.13
CA ASP A 160 6.01 -14.47 4.24
C ASP A 160 5.03 -14.21 5.39
N TYR A 161 4.85 -12.94 5.77
CA TYR A 161 3.91 -12.60 6.84
C TYR A 161 2.46 -12.89 6.45
N LEU A 162 2.05 -12.53 5.23
CA LEU A 162 0.71 -12.83 4.73
C LEU A 162 0.46 -14.35 4.67
N GLU A 163 1.45 -15.16 4.29
CA GLU A 163 1.31 -16.63 4.36
C GLU A 163 1.03 -17.10 5.79
N THR A 164 1.65 -16.50 6.82
CA THR A 164 1.35 -16.83 8.23
C THR A 164 -0.07 -16.48 8.66
N LEU A 165 -0.69 -15.47 8.02
CA LEU A 165 -2.10 -15.13 8.22
C LEU A 165 -3.05 -16.04 7.44
N GLY A 166 -2.54 -16.92 6.58
CA GLY A 166 -3.30 -17.89 5.81
C GLY A 166 -3.65 -17.46 4.38
N TYR A 167 -2.97 -16.46 3.82
CA TYR A 167 -3.01 -16.19 2.38
C TYR A 167 -2.25 -17.30 1.65
N THR A 168 -2.83 -17.81 0.56
CA THR A 168 -2.28 -18.96 -0.18
C THR A 168 -2.22 -18.72 -1.68
N HIS A 169 -3.00 -17.77 -2.20
CA HIS A 169 -3.12 -17.50 -3.63
C HIS A 169 -2.57 -16.12 -3.96
N PHE A 170 -1.70 -16.05 -4.96
CA PHE A 170 -0.96 -14.84 -5.29
C PHE A 170 -0.99 -14.51 -6.79
N TYR A 171 -0.98 -13.23 -7.15
CA TYR A 171 -0.84 -12.78 -8.54
C TYR A 171 0.08 -11.55 -8.61
N ILE A 172 0.94 -11.49 -9.63
CA ILE A 172 1.82 -10.35 -9.90
C ILE A 172 1.23 -9.53 -11.04
N GLN A 173 0.80 -8.32 -10.72
CA GLN A 173 0.49 -7.27 -11.70
C GLN A 173 1.76 -6.46 -11.96
N GLU A 174 2.02 -6.16 -13.23
CA GLU A 174 3.07 -5.24 -13.66
C GLU A 174 2.48 -3.84 -13.85
N ALA A 175 3.23 -2.84 -13.39
CA ALA A 175 2.90 -1.42 -13.45
C ALA A 175 1.53 -1.06 -12.84
N ASP A 176 1.19 0.22 -12.98
CA ASP A 176 -0.04 0.78 -12.43
C ASP A 176 -1.20 0.62 -13.39
N GLU A 177 -2.24 -0.07 -12.95
CA GLU A 177 -3.55 -0.06 -13.59
C GLU A 177 -4.63 -0.10 -12.51
N TYR A 178 -5.21 1.08 -12.20
CA TYR A 178 -6.03 1.27 -11.00
C TYR A 178 -7.28 0.38 -10.93
N THR A 179 -7.86 0.06 -12.09
CA THR A 179 -9.08 -0.74 -12.18
C THR A 179 -8.81 -2.22 -12.49
N PHE A 180 -7.54 -2.60 -12.67
CA PHE A 180 -7.19 -4.00 -12.94
C PHE A 180 -7.61 -4.90 -11.78
N ARG A 181 -8.12 -6.09 -12.10
CA ARG A 181 -8.39 -7.18 -11.16
C ARG A 181 -7.99 -8.49 -11.83
N PRO A 182 -7.15 -9.33 -11.19
CA PRO A 182 -6.81 -10.63 -11.75
C PRO A 182 -8.00 -11.58 -11.74
N LEU A 183 -8.06 -12.47 -12.74
CA LEU A 183 -9.05 -13.54 -12.77
C LEU A 183 -8.70 -14.60 -11.72
N GLU A 184 -9.70 -15.35 -11.24
CA GLU A 184 -9.49 -16.33 -10.16
C GLU A 184 -8.53 -17.45 -10.59
N GLU A 185 -8.63 -17.87 -11.85
CA GLU A 185 -7.79 -18.90 -12.46
C GLU A 185 -6.32 -18.49 -12.65
N ASP A 186 -6.01 -17.19 -12.60
CA ASP A 186 -4.65 -16.69 -12.80
C ASP A 186 -3.81 -16.71 -11.52
N TYR A 187 -4.45 -16.91 -10.36
CA TYR A 187 -3.75 -16.95 -9.09
C TYR A 187 -2.87 -18.20 -8.97
N ILE A 188 -1.66 -17.98 -8.47
CA ILE A 188 -0.66 -19.01 -8.21
C ILE A 188 -0.72 -19.39 -6.73
N ASN A 189 -0.97 -20.67 -6.46
CA ASN A 189 -1.01 -21.24 -5.11
C ASN A 189 0.37 -21.79 -4.67
N ASP A 190 1.41 -20.99 -4.87
CA ASP A 190 2.79 -21.30 -4.44
C ASP A 190 3.61 -20.01 -4.31
N ILE A 191 3.91 -19.64 -3.06
CA ILE A 191 4.70 -18.44 -2.73
C ILE A 191 6.12 -18.50 -3.33
N LEU A 192 6.72 -19.69 -3.48
CA LEU A 192 8.07 -19.83 -4.02
C LEU A 192 8.11 -19.51 -5.52
N ILE A 193 7.04 -19.84 -6.26
CA ILE A 193 6.90 -19.45 -7.66
C ILE A 193 6.84 -17.93 -7.77
N ILE A 194 6.06 -17.26 -6.92
CA ILE A 194 5.96 -15.79 -6.89
C ILE A 194 7.31 -15.14 -6.61
N LYS A 195 8.00 -15.59 -5.55
CA LYS A 195 9.34 -15.06 -5.21
C LYS A 195 10.35 -15.27 -6.33
N ASN A 196 10.30 -16.41 -7.03
CA ASN A 196 11.15 -16.68 -8.19
C ASN A 196 10.79 -15.84 -9.43
N LEU A 197 9.52 -15.48 -9.60
CA LEU A 197 9.11 -14.56 -10.66
C LEU A 197 9.59 -13.14 -10.38
N LEU A 198 9.46 -12.67 -9.14
CA LEU A 198 9.95 -11.37 -8.67
C LEU A 198 11.48 -11.24 -8.75
N SER A 199 12.22 -12.29 -8.41
CA SER A 199 13.70 -12.26 -8.46
C SER A 199 14.27 -12.16 -9.88
N LYS A 200 13.46 -12.48 -10.90
CA LYS A 200 13.83 -12.35 -12.32
C LYS A 200 13.50 -10.98 -12.92
N LYS A 201 12.83 -10.10 -12.16
CA LYS A 201 12.45 -8.76 -12.60
C LYS A 201 13.67 -7.87 -12.72
N LEU A 202 13.64 -6.97 -13.69
CA LEU A 202 14.74 -6.05 -13.95
C LEU A 202 14.75 -4.95 -12.88
N HIS A 203 15.84 -4.93 -12.12
CA HIS A 203 16.10 -3.95 -11.06
C HIS A 203 15.96 -2.50 -11.57
N CYS A 204 15.31 -1.63 -10.81
CA CYS A 204 14.98 -0.23 -11.17
C CYS A 204 14.04 -0.05 -12.37
N ILE A 205 13.57 -1.13 -13.01
CA ILE A 205 12.76 -1.08 -14.23
C ILE A 205 11.36 -1.65 -14.00
N ASN A 206 11.23 -2.70 -13.19
CA ASN A 206 9.93 -3.34 -12.96
C ASN A 206 9.37 -3.00 -11.58
N TRP A 207 8.07 -2.73 -11.56
CA TRP A 207 7.25 -2.47 -10.37
C TRP A 207 5.81 -2.89 -10.66
N GLY A 208 4.94 -2.89 -9.66
CA GLY A 208 3.51 -3.10 -9.82
C GLY A 208 2.85 -3.52 -8.52
N MET A 209 1.82 -4.37 -8.58
CA MET A 209 1.08 -4.84 -7.41
C MET A 209 1.15 -6.36 -7.25
N ILE A 210 1.22 -6.84 -6.01
CA ILE A 210 1.01 -8.25 -5.66
C ILE A 210 -0.38 -8.37 -5.06
N TRP A 211 -1.21 -9.24 -5.63
CA TRP A 211 -2.54 -9.55 -5.12
C TRP A 211 -2.49 -10.84 -4.30
N CYS A 212 -3.17 -10.87 -3.15
CA CYS A 212 -3.14 -11.95 -2.16
C CYS A 212 -4.56 -12.35 -1.74
N LYS A 213 -4.85 -13.66 -1.78
CA LYS A 213 -6.09 -14.29 -1.32
C LYS A 213 -5.85 -15.52 -0.44
#